data_AF-A0A7Y7BCV7-F1
#
_entry.id   AF-A0A7Y7BCV7-F1
#
_cell.length_a   1.000
_cell.length_b   1.000
_cell.length_c   1.000
_cell.angle_alpha   90.00
_cell.angle_beta   90.00
_cell.angle_gamma   90.00
#
_symmetry.space_group_name_H-M   'P 1'
#
loop_
_entity.id
_entity.type
_entity.pdbx_description
1 polymer ?
#
loop_
_entity_poly.entity_id
_entity_poly.type
_entity_poly.pdbx_seq_one_letter_code
_entity_poly.pdbx_strand_id
1 'polypeptide(L)' 'IDEARQIRVQGVPFFVFDRKYAISGAQPVEHFKGTLSKVFEESSPFINTSPEQGDSCDVDGNC' A
#
# COMPACT_ATOMS: atom_id res chain seq x y z
N ILE A 1 -15.75 5.45 5.25
CA ILE A 1 -16.47 5.63 3.96
C ILE A 1 -15.82 6.75 3.14
N ASP A 2 -15.13 7.67 3.77
CA ASP A 2 -14.55 8.85 3.12
C ASP A 2 -13.45 8.49 2.12
N GLU A 3 -12.58 7.52 2.41
CA GLU A 3 -11.52 7.08 1.51
C GLU A 3 -12.08 6.46 0.22
N ALA A 4 -13.11 5.62 0.33
CA ALA A 4 -13.78 5.01 -0.83
C ALA A 4 -14.45 6.07 -1.72
N ARG A 5 -14.99 7.14 -1.12
CA ARG A 5 -15.55 8.29 -1.85
C ARG A 5 -14.45 9.12 -2.54
N GLN A 6 -13.33 9.35 -1.85
CA GLN A 6 -12.18 10.09 -2.39
C GLN A 6 -11.63 9.44 -3.66
N ILE A 7 -11.58 8.10 -3.70
CA ILE A 7 -11.11 7.35 -4.87
C ILE A 7 -12.26 6.90 -5.80
N ARG A 8 -13.48 7.40 -5.57
CA ARG A 8 -14.69 7.15 -6.39
C ARG A 8 -15.01 5.66 -6.62
N VAL A 9 -14.94 4.85 -5.55
CA VAL A 9 -15.44 3.46 -5.58
C VAL A 9 -16.96 3.47 -5.77
N GLN A 10 -17.45 2.80 -6.82
CA GLN A 10 -18.87 2.72 -7.17
C GLN A 10 -19.51 1.34 -6.92
N GLY A 11 -18.70 0.33 -6.59
CA GLY A 11 -19.16 -1.03 -6.37
C GLY A 11 -18.13 -1.86 -5.61
N VAL A 12 -18.61 -2.93 -4.97
CA VAL A 12 -17.79 -3.86 -4.18
C VAL A 12 -17.90 -5.28 -4.76
N PRO A 13 -16.86 -6.13 -4.61
CA PRO A 13 -15.59 -5.87 -3.94
C PRO A 13 -14.65 -4.97 -4.76
N PHE A 14 -13.82 -4.18 -4.09
CA PHE A 14 -12.83 -3.29 -4.71
C PHE A 14 -11.54 -3.33 -3.90
N PHE A 15 -10.42 -3.51 -4.57
CA PHE A 15 -9.10 -3.71 -3.95
C PHE A 15 -8.15 -2.63 -4.44
N VAL A 16 -7.36 -2.05 -3.54
CA VAL A 16 -6.36 -1.02 -3.85
C VAL A 16 -5.00 -1.50 -3.36
N PHE A 17 -4.01 -1.42 -4.23
CA PHE A 17 -2.63 -1.83 -3.97
C PHE A 17 -1.71 -0.62 -4.06
N ASP A 18 -0.97 -0.39 -2.98
CA ASP A 18 0.01 0.70 -2.85
C ASP A 18 -0.51 2.09 -3.26
N ARG A 19 -1.82 2.34 -3.05
CA ARG A 19 -2.52 3.57 -3.48
C ARG A 19 -2.35 3.93 -4.97
N LYS A 20 -1.85 3.01 -5.80
CA LYS A 20 -1.48 3.24 -7.21
C LYS A 20 -2.29 2.36 -8.16
N TYR A 21 -2.53 1.12 -7.77
CA TYR A 21 -3.27 0.14 -8.56
C TYR A 21 -4.58 -0.23 -7.90
N ALA A 22 -5.59 -0.55 -8.70
CA ALA A 22 -6.87 -1.01 -8.17
C ALA A 22 -7.47 -2.12 -9.03
N ILE A 23 -8.16 -3.06 -8.38
CA ILE A 23 -8.95 -4.13 -8.99
C ILE A 23 -10.40 -3.97 -8.54
N SER A 24 -11.31 -3.88 -9.51
CA SER A 24 -12.76 -3.81 -9.26
C SER A 24 -13.44 -5.14 -9.56
N GLY A 25 -14.27 -5.60 -8.63
CA GLY A 25 -15.01 -6.84 -8.70
C GLY A 25 -14.21 -8.08 -8.31
N ALA A 26 -14.87 -9.23 -8.40
CA ALA A 26 -14.27 -10.54 -8.15
C ALA A 26 -13.51 -11.03 -9.39
N GLN A 27 -12.37 -10.41 -9.68
CA GLN A 27 -11.51 -10.80 -10.80
C GLN A 27 -10.87 -12.19 -10.59
N PRO A 28 -10.35 -12.85 -11.65
CA PRO A 28 -9.58 -14.09 -11.53
C PRO A 28 -8.32 -13.92 -10.68
N VAL A 29 -7.87 -15.01 -10.06
CA VAL A 29 -6.70 -15.02 -9.15
C VAL A 29 -5.42 -14.57 -9.87
N GLU A 30 -5.30 -14.87 -11.15
CA GLU A 30 -4.16 -14.53 -12.00
C GLU A 30 -3.98 -13.00 -12.09
N HIS A 31 -5.09 -12.25 -12.11
CA HIS A 31 -5.04 -10.80 -12.13
C HIS A 31 -4.49 -10.24 -10.81
N PHE A 32 -4.94 -10.78 -9.69
CA PHE A 32 -4.42 -10.42 -8.36
C PHE A 32 -2.92 -10.72 -8.25
N LYS A 33 -2.49 -11.91 -8.68
CA LYS A 33 -1.07 -12.31 -8.68
C LYS A 33 -0.22 -11.35 -9.50
N GLY A 34 -0.65 -11.05 -10.73
CA GLY A 34 0.06 -10.12 -11.62
C GLY A 34 0.16 -8.71 -11.04
N THR A 35 -0.93 -8.19 -10.45
CA THR A 35 -0.91 -6.87 -9.80
C THR A 35 0.00 -6.85 -8.59
N LEU A 36 0.01 -7.88 -7.75
CA LEU A 36 0.92 -7.97 -6.60
C LEU A 36 2.39 -8.01 -7.03
N SER A 37 2.75 -8.83 -8.02
CA SER A 37 4.12 -8.87 -8.55
C SER A 37 4.54 -7.50 -9.07
N LYS A 38 3.67 -6.84 -9.85
CA LYS A 38 3.95 -5.52 -10.41
C LYS A 38 4.11 -4.44 -9.34
N VAL A 39 3.24 -4.42 -8.34
CA VAL A 39 3.33 -3.48 -7.20
C VAL A 39 4.64 -3.68 -6.46
N PHE A 40 5.04 -4.93 -6.25
CA PHE A 40 6.29 -5.25 -5.58
C PHE A 40 7.51 -4.78 -6.38
N GLU A 41 7.56 -5.06 -7.69
CA GLU A 41 8.64 -4.61 -8.58
C GLU A 41 8.75 -3.09 -8.65
N GLU A 42 7.62 -2.38 -8.59
CA GLU A 42 7.58 -0.91 -8.64
C GLU A 42 7.72 -0.24 -7.27
N SER A 43 7.72 -1.00 -6.18
CA SER A 43 7.84 -0.45 -4.85
C SER A 43 9.24 0.16 -4.67
N SER A 44 9.30 1.46 -4.38
CA SER A 44 10.56 2.10 -4.03
C SER A 44 11.04 1.58 -2.67
N PRO A 45 12.35 1.41 -2.47
CA PRO A 45 12.88 1.14 -1.14
C PRO A 45 12.36 2.20 -0.18
N PHE A 46 11.96 1.77 1.02
CA PHE A 46 11.53 2.68 2.08
C PHE A 46 12.69 3.64 2.37
N ILE A 47 12.53 4.90 1.96
CA ILE A 47 13.46 5.94 2.34
C ILE A 47 13.03 6.39 3.72
N ASN A 48 13.85 6.10 4.72
CA ASN A 48 13.66 6.64 6.04
C ASN A 48 13.93 8.15 5.97
N THR A 49 12.87 8.94 5.76
CA THR A 49 12.94 10.40 5.75
C THR A 49 12.85 10.97 7.16
N SER A 50 13.09 10.17 8.21
CA SER A 50 13.21 10.73 9.54
C SER A 50 14.35 11.75 9.51
N PRO A 51 14.09 13.04 9.79
CA PRO A 51 15.18 13.90 10.23
C PRO A 51 15.78 13.19 11.45
N GLU A 52 17.11 13.12 11.50
CA GLU A 52 17.80 12.58 12.66
C GLU A 52 17.21 13.24 13.92
N GLN A 53 16.90 12.42 14.95
CA GLN A 53 16.25 12.76 16.22
C GLN A 53 14.70 12.92 16.21
N GLY A 54 13.99 11.80 16.16
CA GLY A 54 12.75 11.63 16.92
C GLY A 54 12.98 10.57 18.01
N ASP A 55 12.27 10.66 19.14
CA ASP A 55 12.37 9.70 20.26
C ASP A 55 11.88 8.31 19.83
N SER A 56 12.76 7.53 19.22
CA SER A 56 12.54 6.13 18.87
C SER A 56 13.63 5.32 19.53
N CYS A 57 13.24 4.45 20.47
CA CYS A 57 14.18 3.55 21.11
C CYS A 57 14.54 2.40 20.16
N ASP A 58 15.81 2.04 20.12
CA ASP A 58 16.26 0.82 19.45
C ASP A 58 15.99 -0.44 20.30
N VAL A 59 16.28 -1.61 19.74
CA VAL A 59 16.14 -2.90 20.43
C VAL A 59 17.12 -3.09 21.59
N ASP A 60 18.16 -2.26 21.65
CA ASP A 60 19.18 -2.24 22.70
C ASP A 60 18.79 -1.29 23.84
N GLY A 61 17.65 -0.58 23.71
CA GLY A 61 17.11 0.31 24.73
C GLY A 61 17.73 1.71 24.72
N ASN A 62 18.43 2.09 23.66
CA ASN A 62 18.92 3.45 23.49
C ASN A 62 17.79 4.34 22.99
N CYS A 63 17.26 5.14 23.91
CA CYS A 63 16.49 6.36 23.68
C CYS A 63 17.40 7.52 24.14
#